data_AF-A0A1F4N804-F1
#
_entry.id   AF-A0A1F4N804-F1
#
_cell.length_a   1.000
_cell.length_b   1.000
_cell.length_c   1.000
_cell.angle_alpha   90.00
_cell.angle_beta   90.00
_cell.angle_gamma   90.00
#
_symmetry.space_group_name_H-M   'P 1'
#
loop_
_entity.id
_entity.type
_entity.pdbx_description
1 polymer ?
#
loop_
_entity_poly.entity_id
_entity_poly.type
_entity_poly.pdbx_seq_one_letter_code
_entity_poly.pdbx_strand_id
1 'polypeptide(L)'
;MHMLYNSDSYAVVQIDMLPALGASASVGTTLSLTRGGYEIVDKHARKELFIEGALAESFKEGVDALIESAHSVEDFDAYLERFAGMAQQPVVMH
;
A
#
# COMPACT_ATOMS: atom_id res chain seq x y z
N MET A 1 -11.45 -0.60 -0.87
CA MET A 1 -10.74 0.28 -1.82
C MET A 1 -10.89 1.71 -1.37
N HIS A 2 -9.84 2.29 -0.80
CA HIS A 2 -9.80 3.67 -0.34
C HIS A 2 -8.54 4.34 -0.91
N MET A 3 -8.71 5.39 -1.72
CA MET A 3 -7.57 6.11 -2.31
C MET A 3 -6.92 6.98 -1.25
N LEU A 4 -5.66 6.69 -0.93
CA LEU A 4 -4.89 7.42 0.09
C LEU A 4 -4.08 8.57 -0.49
N TYR A 5 -3.62 8.43 -1.73
CA TYR A 5 -2.76 9.41 -2.37
C TYR A 5 -2.90 9.35 -3.89
N ASN A 6 -2.80 10.52 -4.55
CA ASN A 6 -2.89 10.64 -6.00
C ASN A 6 -2.16 11.91 -6.47
N SER A 7 -0.95 11.76 -6.99
CA SER A 7 -0.15 12.80 -7.65
C SER A 7 -0.14 12.60 -9.17
N ASP A 8 0.61 13.42 -9.91
CA ASP A 8 0.79 13.21 -11.36
C ASP A 8 1.60 11.93 -11.65
N SER A 9 2.52 11.58 -10.74
CA SER A 9 3.46 10.46 -10.90
C SER A 9 2.97 9.15 -10.27
N TYR A 10 2.36 9.21 -9.09
CA TYR A 10 2.01 8.02 -8.31
C TYR A 10 0.58 8.06 -7.78
N ALA A 11 0.02 6.88 -7.52
CA ALA A 11 -1.23 6.73 -6.77
C ALA A 11 -1.11 5.59 -5.77
N VAL A 12 -1.78 5.76 -4.61
CA VAL A 12 -1.84 4.74 -3.55
C VAL A 12 -3.28 4.43 -3.22
N VAL A 13 -3.64 3.15 -3.28
CA VAL A 13 -4.96 2.65 -2.91
C VAL A 13 -4.83 1.64 -1.78
N GLN A 14 -5.55 1.88 -0.69
CA GLN A 14 -5.74 0.89 0.35
C GLN A 14 -6.82 -0.10 -0.05
N ILE A 15 -6.49 -1.37 0.03
CA ILE A 15 -7.37 -2.49 -0.25
C ILE A 15 -7.67 -3.18 1.08
N ASP A 16 -8.82 -2.88 1.68
CA ASP A 16 -9.29 -3.65 2.83
C ASP A 16 -9.77 -5.03 2.36
N MET A 17 -9.03 -6.09 2.71
CA MET A 17 -9.60 -7.43 2.60
C MET A 17 -10.34 -7.74 3.90
N LEU A 18 -11.64 -8.01 3.79
CA LEU A 18 -12.36 -8.65 4.88
C LEU A 18 -11.74 -10.03 5.11
N PRO A 19 -11.52 -10.46 6.36
CA PRO A 19 -11.14 -11.83 6.62
C PRO A 19 -12.22 -12.74 6.02
N ALA A 20 -11.82 -13.64 5.13
CA ALA A 20 -12.73 -14.65 4.60
C ALA A 20 -13.32 -15.43 5.80
N LEU A 21 -14.60 -15.22 6.08
CA LEU A 21 -15.35 -15.93 7.10
C LEU A 21 -15.46 -17.40 6.69
N GLY A 22 -14.42 -18.19 6.94
CA GLY A 22 -14.37 -19.58 6.52
C GLY A 22 -13.11 -20.37 6.85
N ALA A 23 -11.99 -19.73 7.20
CA ALA A 23 -10.81 -20.45 7.67
C ALA A 23 -10.84 -20.56 9.20
N SER A 24 -11.18 -21.75 9.70
CA SER A 24 -11.10 -22.11 11.11
C SER A 24 -9.71 -21.81 11.66
N ALA A 25 -9.56 -20.69 12.38
CA ALA A 25 -8.34 -20.33 13.05
C ALA A 25 -8.24 -21.13 14.36
N SER A 26 -7.43 -22.19 14.34
CA SER A 26 -6.95 -22.84 15.55
C SER A 26 -6.13 -21.85 16.38
N VAL A 27 -6.65 -21.57 17.58
CA VAL A 27 -5.98 -21.25 18.85
C VAL A 27 -4.61 -20.56 18.76
N GLY A 28 -4.63 -19.26 19.08
CA GLY A 28 -3.54 -18.59 19.79
C GLY A 28 -2.72 -17.59 18.98
N THR A 29 -2.63 -16.36 19.49
CA THR A 29 -1.79 -15.23 18.99
C THR A 29 -2.53 -14.36 17.96
N THR A 30 -3.45 -13.52 18.45
CA THR A 30 -3.27 -12.05 18.59
C THR A 30 -3.35 -11.29 17.27
N LEU A 31 -4.15 -10.22 17.32
CA LEU A 31 -4.32 -9.17 16.32
C LEU A 31 -5.25 -9.59 15.17
N SER A 32 -6.43 -8.98 15.16
CA SER A 32 -7.12 -8.65 13.91
C SER A 32 -6.16 -7.81 13.06
N LEU A 33 -5.19 -8.45 12.43
CA LEU A 33 -4.51 -7.91 11.27
C LEU A 33 -5.66 -7.60 10.32
N THR A 34 -5.99 -6.32 10.20
CA THR A 34 -6.67 -5.82 9.02
C THR A 34 -5.82 -6.33 7.87
N ARG A 35 -6.21 -7.47 7.30
CA ARG A 35 -5.46 -8.20 6.27
C ARG A 35 -5.62 -7.48 4.93
N GLY A 36 -5.65 -6.15 4.99
CA GLY A 36 -5.63 -5.29 3.83
C GLY A 36 -4.21 -5.14 3.32
N GLY A 37 -4.11 -4.63 2.10
CA GLY A 37 -2.86 -4.28 1.47
C GLY A 37 -2.93 -2.89 0.89
N TYR A 38 -1.82 -2.47 0.29
CA TYR A 38 -1.73 -1.24 -0.47
C TYR A 38 -1.32 -1.57 -1.90
N GLU A 39 -1.92 -0.86 -2.83
CA GLU A 39 -1.54 -0.86 -4.22
C GLU A 39 -0.87 0.46 -4.53
N ILE A 40 0.38 0.39 -4.98
CA ILE A 40 1.19 1.53 -5.39
C ILE A 40 1.29 1.50 -6.90
N VAL A 41 0.78 2.53 -7.55
CA VAL A 41 0.76 2.66 -9.01
C VAL A 41 1.76 3.72 -9.45
N ASP A 42 2.71 3.33 -10.29
CA ASP A 42 3.57 4.21 -11.07
C ASP A 42 2.89 4.51 -12.41
N LYS A 43 2.49 5.76 -12.59
CA LYS A 43 1.78 6.21 -13.81
C LYS A 43 2.72 6.39 -15.00
N HIS A 44 3.98 6.70 -14.76
CA HIS A 44 5.00 6.88 -15.80
C HIS A 44 5.40 5.53 -16.39
N ALA A 45 5.74 4.57 -15.52
CA ALA A 45 6.09 3.22 -15.94
C ALA A 45 4.88 2.34 -16.29
N ARG A 46 3.67 2.78 -15.91
CA ARG A 46 2.44 1.98 -15.97
C ARG A 46 2.63 0.63 -15.30
N LYS A 47 3.19 0.67 -14.08
CA LYS A 47 3.41 -0.50 -13.24
C LYS A 47 2.72 -0.33 -11.91
N GLU A 48 2.35 -1.45 -11.32
CA GLU A 48 1.75 -1.52 -10.01
C GLU A 48 2.50 -2.51 -9.12
N LEU A 49 2.46 -2.22 -7.82
CA LEU A 49 2.96 -3.09 -6.78
C LEU A 49 1.88 -3.22 -5.70
N PHE A 50 1.40 -4.44 -5.53
CA PHE A 50 0.58 -4.79 -4.39
C PHE A 50 1.45 -5.26 -3.22
N ILE A 51 1.28 -4.65 -2.05
CA ILE A 51 1.96 -5.01 -0.80
C ILE A 51 0.96 -5.41 0.27
N GLU A 52 1.27 -6.48 1.01
CA GLU A 52 0.44 -7.02 2.08
C GLU A 52 1.29 -7.51 3.28
N GLY A 53 0.63 -7.81 4.40
CA GLY A 53 1.29 -8.33 5.60
C GLY A 53 2.31 -7.35 6.20
N ALA A 54 3.45 -7.86 6.65
CA ALA A 54 4.48 -7.06 7.32
C ALA A 54 5.00 -5.89 6.46
N LEU A 55 5.05 -6.05 5.13
CA LEU A 55 5.48 -4.98 4.23
C LEU A 55 4.44 -3.85 4.17
N ALA A 56 3.15 -4.19 4.19
CA ALA A 56 2.08 -3.20 4.25
C ALA A 56 2.05 -2.46 5.59
N GLU A 57 2.36 -3.13 6.70
CA GLU A 57 2.49 -2.48 8.01
C GLU A 57 3.62 -1.46 8.02
N SER A 58 4.83 -1.84 7.59
CA SER A 58 5.95 -0.91 7.48
C SER A 58 5.69 0.24 6.49
N PHE A 59 4.96 -0.02 5.40
CA PHE A 59 4.55 1.03 4.48
C PHE A 59 3.62 2.06 5.13
N LYS A 60 2.62 1.57 5.90
CA LYS A 60 1.69 2.43 6.65
C LYS A 60 2.43 3.32 7.64
N GLU A 61 3.38 2.76 8.40
CA GLU A 61 4.19 3.54 9.33
C GLU A 61 4.98 4.65 8.63
N GLY A 62 5.57 4.36 7.46
CA GLY A 62 6.26 5.37 6.67
C GLY A 62 5.32 6.48 6.18
N VAL A 63 4.14 6.11 5.63
CA VAL A 63 3.14 7.09 5.19
C VAL A 63 2.66 7.98 6.35
N ASP A 64 2.37 7.39 7.51
CA ASP A 64 1.92 8.13 8.70
C ASP A 64 2.99 9.14 9.14
N ALA A 65 4.25 8.71 9.20
CA ALA A 65 5.39 9.59 9.53
C ALA A 65 5.56 10.75 8.53
N LEU A 66 5.36 10.49 7.23
CA LEU A 66 5.39 11.54 6.20
C LEU A 66 4.25 12.54 6.36
N ILE A 67 3.05 12.09 6.75
CA ILE A 67 1.89 12.96 7.05
C ILE A 67 2.18 13.80 8.30
N GLU A 68 2.64 13.18 9.39
CA GLU A 68 2.89 13.86 10.68
C GLU A 68 3.96 14.95 10.57
N SER A 69 5.02 14.70 9.79
CA SER A 69 6.11 15.66 9.60
C SER A 69 5.82 16.71 8.51
N ALA A 70 4.58 16.77 8.00
CA ALA A 70 4.11 17.74 7.00
C ALA A 70 5.00 17.80 5.75
N HIS A 71 5.49 16.65 5.29
CA HIS A 71 6.33 16.57 4.11
C HIS A 71 5.56 16.95 2.84
N SER A 72 6.28 17.51 1.86
CA SER A 72 5.70 17.96 0.58
C SER A 72 5.41 16.79 -0.35
N VAL A 73 4.61 17.03 -1.40
CA VAL A 73 4.26 16.05 -2.44
C VAL A 73 5.50 15.34 -3.02
N GLU A 74 6.60 16.08 -3.20
CA GLU A 74 7.89 15.57 -3.67
C GLU A 74 8.52 14.49 -2.77
N ASP A 75 8.37 14.60 -1.44
CA ASP A 75 8.90 13.64 -0.47
C ASP A 75 8.09 12.34 -0.50
N PHE A 76 6.76 12.49 -0.64
CA PHE A 76 5.86 11.36 -0.89
C PHE A 76 6.22 10.62 -2.18
N ASP A 77 6.40 11.35 -3.28
CA ASP A 77 6.79 10.75 -4.56
C ASP A 77 8.15 10.04 -4.43
N ALA A 78 9.14 10.63 -3.73
CA ALA A 78 10.44 10.00 -3.48
C ALA A 78 10.35 8.75 -2.59
N TYR A 79 9.47 8.74 -1.59
CA TYR A 79 9.19 7.55 -0.80
C TYR A 79 8.55 6.45 -1.64
N LEU A 80 7.56 6.79 -2.47
CA LEU A 80 6.85 5.84 -3.34
C LEU A 80 7.75 5.27 -4.44
N GLU A 81 8.69 6.05 -4.96
CA GLU A 81 9.67 5.59 -5.96
C GLU A 81 10.46 4.36 -5.47
N ARG A 82 10.78 4.29 -4.17
CA ARG A 82 11.51 3.16 -3.57
C ARG A 82 10.73 1.85 -3.66
N PHE A 83 9.41 1.93 -3.59
CA PHE A 83 8.51 0.78 -3.75
C PHE A 83 8.22 0.52 -5.23
N ALA A 84 7.96 1.57 -6.02
CA ALA A 84 7.71 1.47 -7.45
C ALA A 84 8.90 0.86 -8.22
N GLY A 85 10.14 1.09 -7.77
CA GLY A 85 11.32 0.41 -8.30
C GLY A 85 11.29 -1.11 -8.14
N MET A 86 10.51 -1.63 -7.20
CA MET A 86 10.25 -3.06 -7.00
C MET A 86 9.01 -3.56 -7.77
N ALA A 87 8.24 -2.66 -8.41
CA ALA A 87 7.04 -3.02 -9.14
C ALA A 87 7.38 -3.89 -10.36
N GLN A 88 6.81 -5.09 -10.38
CA GLN A 88 7.02 -6.07 -11.45
C GLN A 88 5.79 -6.25 -12.34
N GLN A 89 4.62 -5.79 -11.90
CA GLN A 89 3.35 -6.05 -12.58
C GLN A 89 2.97 -4.86 -13.47
N PRO A 90 2.61 -5.09 -14.75
CA PRO A 90 2.05 -4.03 -15.60
C PRO A 90 0.67 -3.64 -15.09
N VAL A 91 0.33 -2.34 -15.17
CA VAL A 91 -0.98 -1.85 -14.76
C VAL A 91 -2.06 -2.46 -15.64
N VAL A 92 -2.94 -3.24 -15.04
CA VAL A 92 -4.13 -3.76 -15.72
C VAL A 92 -5.27 -2.82 -15.40
N MET A 93 -5.90 -2.23 -16.43
CA MET A 93 -7.11 -1.44 -16.22
C MET A 93 -8.17 -2.32 -15.54
N HIS A 94 -8.46 -2.05 -14.26
CA HIS A 94 -9.52 -2.68 -13.47
C HIS A 94 -10.89 -2.08 -13.78
#